data_AF-A0A7K2P2E1-F1
#
_entry.id   AF-A0A7K2P2E1-F1
#
_cell.length_a   1.000
_cell.length_b   1.000
_cell.length_c   1.000
_cell.angle_alpha   90.00
_cell.angle_beta   90.00
_cell.angle_gamma   90.00
#
_symmetry.space_group_name_H-M   'P 1'
#
loop_
_entity.id
_entity.type
_entity.pdbx_description
1 polymer ?
#
loop_
_entity_poly.entity_id
_entity_poly.type
_entity_poly.pdbx_seq_one_letter_code
_entity_poly.pdbx_strand_id
1 'polypeptide(L)' 'LDGLPDGVEAVRRGDLLFLLNHGREPVTVDLPGTHHDLLTRTTATDRITLGRYGAAVLKP' A
#
# COMPACT_ATOMS: atom_id res chain seq x y z
N LEU A 1 1.41 9.61 -5.19
CA LEU A 1 1.97 8.28 -5.47
C LEU A 1 1.93 8.20 -6.96
N ASP A 2 3.08 8.34 -7.57
CA ASP A 2 3.19 8.47 -9.00
C ASP A 2 3.67 7.13 -9.53
N GLY A 3 3.10 6.66 -10.65
CA GLY A 3 3.50 5.38 -11.25
C GLY A 3 3.13 4.14 -10.41
N LEU A 4 1.89 4.05 -9.94
CA LEU A 4 1.41 2.81 -9.32
C LEU A 4 1.50 1.64 -10.29
N PRO A 5 1.91 0.44 -9.83
CA PRO A 5 1.86 -0.76 -10.64
C PRO A 5 0.44 -1.05 -11.17
N ASP A 6 0.37 -1.68 -12.34
CA ASP A 6 -0.91 -2.10 -12.93
C ASP A 6 -1.71 -2.97 -11.97
N GLY A 7 -3.02 -2.68 -11.86
CA GLY A 7 -3.91 -3.40 -10.97
C GLY A 7 -3.83 -2.99 -9.50
N VAL A 8 -2.98 -2.02 -9.13
CA VAL A 8 -2.99 -1.41 -7.80
C VAL A 8 -3.84 -0.14 -7.80
N GLU A 9 -4.81 -0.10 -6.89
CA GLU A 9 -5.58 1.09 -6.60
C GLU A 9 -5.05 1.78 -5.34
N ALA A 10 -4.96 3.11 -5.38
CA ALA A 10 -4.64 3.92 -4.21
C ALA A 10 -5.75 4.95 -3.94
N VAL A 11 -6.25 4.96 -2.70
CA VAL A 11 -7.30 5.89 -2.27
C VAL A 11 -6.85 6.61 -1.00
N ARG A 12 -7.09 7.93 -0.92
CA ARG A 12 -6.87 8.70 0.31
C ARG A 12 -8.19 9.06 0.97
N ARG A 13 -8.26 8.87 2.28
CA ARG A 13 -9.38 9.30 3.12
C ARG A 13 -8.85 9.87 4.43
N GLY A 14 -8.88 11.19 4.56
CA GLY A 14 -8.19 11.87 5.65
C GLY A 14 -6.67 11.71 5.55
N ASP A 15 -6.02 11.37 6.66
CA ASP A 15 -4.59 11.07 6.73
C ASP A 15 -4.25 9.65 6.27
N LEU A 16 -5.26 8.78 6.07
CA LEU A 16 -5.06 7.39 5.70
C LEU A 16 -4.94 7.20 4.19
N LEU A 17 -4.01 6.34 3.80
CA LEU A 17 -3.82 5.84 2.45
C LEU A 17 -4.19 4.36 2.39
N PHE A 18 -5.10 4.02 1.50
CA PHE A 18 -5.53 2.66 1.22
C PHE A 18 -4.83 2.21 -0.06
N LEU A 19 -4.17 1.06 -0.02
CA LEU A 19 -3.64 0.38 -1.20
C LEU A 19 -4.34 -0.96 -1.37
N LEU A 20 -4.84 -1.22 -2.58
CA LEU A 20 -5.56 -2.45 -2.93
C LEU A 20 -4.90 -3.06 -4.17
N ASN A 21 -4.36 -4.25 -4.04
CA ASN A 21 -3.90 -5.04 -5.18
C ASN A 21 -5.09 -5.82 -5.74
N HIS A 22 -5.59 -5.47 -6.92
CA HIS A 22 -6.64 -6.24 -7.62
C HIS A 22 -6.07 -7.44 -8.40
N GLY A 23 -4.75 -7.57 -8.44
CA GLY A 23 -4.02 -8.62 -9.14
C GLY A 23 -3.90 -9.93 -8.36
N ARG A 24 -3.58 -11.00 -9.11
CA ARG A 24 -3.37 -12.35 -8.57
C ARG A 24 -1.94 -12.61 -8.10
N GLU A 25 -1.00 -11.77 -8.54
CA GLU A 25 0.41 -11.85 -8.17
C GLU A 25 0.75 -10.83 -7.08
N PRO A 26 1.74 -11.09 -6.22
CA PRO A 26 2.29 -10.09 -5.33
C PRO A 26 2.85 -8.90 -6.09
N VAL A 27 2.73 -7.71 -5.51
CA VAL A 27 3.22 -6.47 -6.11
C VAL A 27 3.86 -5.58 -5.05
N THR A 28 4.94 -4.90 -5.43
CA THR A 28 5.63 -3.94 -4.57
C THR A 28 5.30 -2.53 -5.04
N VAL A 29 4.91 -1.68 -4.09
CA VAL A 29 4.54 -0.28 -4.32
C VAL A 29 5.59 0.60 -3.65
N ASP A 30 6.14 1.55 -4.40
CA ASP A 30 6.99 2.59 -3.83
C ASP A 30 6.14 3.54 -2.98
N LEU A 31 6.56 3.75 -1.73
CA LEU A 31 5.83 4.46 -0.70
C LEU A 31 6.80 5.36 0.09
N PRO A 32 7.15 6.55 -0.44
CA PRO A 32 8.19 7.39 0.14
C PRO A 32 7.93 7.73 1.62
N GLY A 33 8.94 7.52 2.48
CA GLY A 33 8.82 7.78 3.91
C GLY A 33 8.34 6.57 4.71
N THR A 34 8.11 6.80 6.01
CA THR A 34 7.67 5.75 6.94
C THR A 34 6.16 5.81 7.11
N HIS A 35 5.52 4.64 7.10
CA HIS A 35 4.10 4.48 7.33
C HIS A 35 3.82 3.29 8.25
N HIS A 36 2.75 3.38 9.03
CA HIS A 36 2.22 2.30 9.84
C HIS A 36 1.03 1.65 9.14
N ASP A 37 1.13 0.37 8.81
CA ASP A 37 -0.01 -0.41 8.32
C ASP A 37 -0.91 -0.82 9.49
N LEU A 38 -2.12 -0.28 9.49
CA LEU A 38 -3.11 -0.49 10.54
C LEU A 38 -3.73 -1.90 10.51
N LEU A 39 -3.65 -2.62 9.38
CA LEU A 39 -4.20 -3.97 9.27
C LEU A 39 -3.28 -5.01 9.92
N THR A 40 -1.97 -4.85 9.72
CA THR A 40 -0.96 -5.80 10.21
C THR A 40 -0.20 -5.30 11.43
N ARG A 41 -0.33 -4.01 11.78
CA ARG A 41 0.45 -3.31 12.81
C ARG A 41 1.95 -3.33 12.55
N THR A 42 2.33 -3.37 11.27
CA THR A 42 3.74 -3.32 10.84
C THR A 42 4.10 -1.93 10.34
N THR A 43 5.40 -1.63 10.32
CA THR A 43 5.93 -0.39 9.75
C THR A 43 6.53 -0.68 8.39
N ALA A 44 6.18 0.11 7.38
CA ALA A 44 6.76 0.10 6.06
C ALA A 44 7.55 1.39 5.83
N THR A 45 8.75 1.28 5.29
CA THR A 45 9.59 2.44 4.92
C THR A 45 9.96 2.32 3.46
N ASP A 46 9.67 3.38 2.69
CA ASP A 46 9.94 3.55 1.26
C ASP A 46 9.24 2.58 0.30
N ARG A 47 8.77 1.43 0.79
CA ARG A 47 8.06 0.43 -0.01
C ARG A 47 7.18 -0.48 0.84
N ILE A 48 6.18 -1.06 0.21
CA ILE A 48 5.35 -2.13 0.77
C ILE A 48 5.05 -3.19 -0.29
N THR A 49 5.02 -4.45 0.10
CA THR A 49 4.59 -5.56 -0.77
C THR A 49 3.18 -5.99 -0.39
N LEU A 50 2.27 -5.94 -1.36
CA LEU A 50 0.91 -6.48 -1.24
C LEU A 50 0.91 -7.88 -1.85
N GLY A 51 0.42 -8.87 -1.09
CA GLY A 51 0.21 -10.22 -1.62
C GLY A 51 -0.90 -10.26 -2.68
N ARG A 52 -1.22 -11.48 -3.16
CA ARG A 52 -2.39 -11.73 -4.00
C ARG A 52 -3.65 -11.14 -3.37
N TYR A 53 -4.35 -10.27 -4.09
CA TYR A 53 -5.53 -9.55 -3.59
C TYR A 53 -5.31 -8.80 -2.26
N GLY A 54 -4.05 -8.45 -1.97
CA GLY A 54 -3.64 -7.85 -0.71
C GLY A 54 -4.10 -6.41 -0.56
N ALA A 55 -4.27 -5.99 0.69
CA ALA A 55 -4.61 -4.63 1.05
C ALA A 55 -3.70 -4.12 2.16
N ALA A 56 -3.48 -2.81 2.19
CA ALA A 56 -2.83 -2.11 3.30
C ALA A 56 -3.59 -0.82 3.62
N VAL A 57 -3.61 -0.44 4.90
CA VAL A 57 -4.15 0.85 5.35
C VAL A 57 -3.06 1.58 6.10
N LEU A 58 -2.52 2.61 5.46
CA LEU A 58 -1.28 3.25 5.86
C LEU A 58 -1.58 4.59 6.51
N LYS A 59 -1.00 4.78 7.70
CA LYS A 59 -0.91 6.07 8.37
C LYS A 59 0.54 6.57 8.27
N PRO A 60 0.80 7.86 7.98
CA PRO A 60 2.14 8.45 8.06
C PRO A 60 2.78 8.28 9.44
#